data_AF-A0A2Z5K6K2-F1
#
_entry.id   AF-A0A2Z5K6K2-F1
#
_cell.length_a   1.000
_cell.length_b   1.000
_cell.length_c   1.000
_cell.angle_alpha   90.00
_cell.angle_beta   90.00
_cell.angle_gamma   90.00
#
_symmetry.space_group_name_H-M   'P 1'
#
loop_
_entity.id
_entity.type
_entity.pdbx_description
1 polymer ?
#
loop_
_entity_poly.entity_id
_entity_poly.type
_entity_poly.pdbx_seq_one_letter_code
_entity_poly.pdbx_strand_id
1 'polypeptide(L)'
;MYREVLTELAALTADNPYHEGLHAQYMRALYLNGRRAQALELFQRLRVNLVNHLGLEPGPMAQELHRSILNAESIDAQGNLRRPTGDIVRMSSSGAVRVY
;
A
#
# COMPACT_ATOMS: atom_id res chain seq x y z
N MET A 1 3.33 12.49 17.37
CA MET A 1 2.93 12.64 15.95
C MET A 1 2.60 11.33 15.22
N TYR A 2 3.53 10.45 14.80
CA TYR A 2 3.11 9.27 13.98
C TYR A 2 2.24 8.24 14.74
N ARG A 3 2.42 8.09 16.07
CA ARG A 3 1.57 7.23 16.92
C ARG A 3 0.13 7.72 17.04
N GLU A 4 -0.10 9.03 17.04
CA GLU A 4 -1.46 9.59 17.15
C GLU A 4 -2.27 9.26 15.90
N VAL A 5 -1.70 9.46 14.72
CA VAL A 5 -2.32 9.12 13.42
C VAL A 5 -2.63 7.62 13.33
N LEU A 6 -1.71 6.76 13.81
CA LEU A 6 -1.96 5.31 13.85
C LEU A 6 -3.08 4.92 14.81
N THR A 7 -3.25 5.65 15.92
CA THR A 7 -4.30 5.38 16.91
C THR A 7 -5.65 5.85 16.40
N GLU A 8 -5.70 7.01 15.74
CA GLU A 8 -6.89 7.54 15.09
C GLU A 8 -7.35 6.63 13.95
N LEU A 9 -6.42 6.19 13.08
CA LEU A 9 -6.72 5.21 12.03
C LEU A 9 -7.22 3.88 12.59
N ALA A 10 -6.64 3.40 13.70
CA ALA A 10 -7.11 2.18 14.36
C ALA A 10 -8.57 2.33 14.82
N ALA A 11 -8.91 3.45 15.48
CA ALA A 11 -10.27 3.75 15.91
C ALA A 11 -11.24 3.83 14.72
N LEU A 12 -10.87 4.56 13.67
CA LEU A 12 -11.69 4.70 12.46
C LEU A 12 -11.94 3.36 11.76
N THR A 13 -10.94 2.47 11.71
CA THR A 13 -11.13 1.12 11.14
C THR A 13 -12.01 0.22 12.00
N ALA A 14 -11.98 0.39 13.33
CA ALA A 14 -12.86 -0.35 14.24
C ALA A 14 -14.32 0.10 14.10
N ASP A 15 -14.55 1.42 13.96
CA ASP A 15 -15.89 1.99 13.78
C ASP A 15 -16.46 1.73 12.37
N ASN A 16 -15.59 1.52 11.37
CA ASN A 16 -15.98 1.33 9.98
C ASN A 16 -15.42 0.01 9.41
N PRO A 17 -15.90 -1.16 9.89
CA PRO A 17 -15.30 -2.47 9.59
C PRO A 17 -15.36 -2.88 8.11
N TYR A 18 -16.21 -2.23 7.30
CA TYR A 18 -16.35 -2.52 5.86
C TYR A 18 -15.68 -1.47 4.96
N HIS A 19 -15.11 -0.41 5.54
CA HIS A 19 -14.53 0.67 4.76
C HIS A 19 -13.10 0.30 4.33
N GLU A 20 -12.98 -0.30 3.15
CA GLU A 20 -11.72 -0.82 2.61
C GLU A 20 -10.63 0.26 2.51
N GLY A 21 -10.99 1.49 2.11
CA GLY A 21 -10.02 2.58 1.96
C GLY A 21 -9.35 3.01 3.28
N LEU A 22 -10.07 2.95 4.41
CA LEU A 22 -9.52 3.25 5.74
C LEU A 22 -8.58 2.13 6.18
N HIS A 23 -8.99 0.88 5.95
CA HIS A 23 -8.16 -0.29 6.21
C HIS A 23 -6.88 -0.27 5.38
N ALA A 24 -6.94 0.09 4.10
CA ALA A 24 -5.79 0.20 3.23
C ALA A 24 -4.81 1.28 3.69
N GLN A 25 -5.32 2.46 4.08
CA GLN A 25 -4.49 3.53 4.66
C GLN A 25 -3.80 3.08 5.95
N TYR A 26 -4.52 2.38 6.84
CA TYR A 26 -3.95 1.91 8.09
C TYR A 26 -2.94 0.78 7.87
N MET A 27 -3.21 -0.19 6.99
CA MET A 27 -2.26 -1.22 6.57
C MET A 27 -0.96 -0.61 6.05
N ARG A 28 -1.06 0.43 5.22
CA ARG A 28 0.09 1.13 4.67
C ARG A 28 0.88 1.86 5.74
N ALA A 29 0.21 2.58 6.64
CA ALA A 29 0.85 3.26 7.75
C ALA A 29 1.60 2.26 8.65
N LEU A 30 1.02 1.09 8.93
CA LEU A 30 1.69 0.01 9.67
C LEU A 30 2.92 -0.51 8.92
N TYR A 31 2.79 -0.76 7.62
CA TYR A 31 3.89 -1.25 6.79
C TYR A 31 5.07 -0.28 6.74
N LEU A 32 4.82 1.02 6.53
CA LEU A 32 5.86 2.07 6.51
C LEU A 32 6.57 2.24 7.86
N ASN A 33 5.93 1.85 8.96
CA ASN A 33 6.53 1.84 10.30
C ASN A 33 7.21 0.50 10.65
N GLY A 34 7.42 -0.38 9.67
CA GLY A 34 8.03 -1.69 9.88
C GLY A 34 7.13 -2.72 10.57
N ARG A 35 5.85 -2.40 10.81
CA ARG A 35 4.87 -3.28 11.47
C ARG A 35 4.14 -4.16 10.46
N ARG A 36 4.92 -4.89 9.65
CA ARG A 36 4.41 -5.75 8.56
C ARG A 36 3.40 -6.79 9.04
N ALA A 37 3.68 -7.48 10.15
CA ALA A 37 2.78 -8.50 10.69
C ALA A 37 1.38 -7.93 10.99
N GLN A 38 1.33 -6.77 11.63
CA GLN A 38 0.06 -6.11 11.98
C GLN A 38 -0.71 -5.65 10.74
N ALA A 39 -0.02 -5.22 9.68
CA ALA A 39 -0.66 -4.88 8.41
C ALA A 39 -1.33 -6.10 7.76
N LEU A 40 -0.70 -7.29 7.84
CA LEU A 40 -1.28 -8.54 7.32
C LEU A 40 -2.46 -9.02 8.17
N GLU A 41 -2.36 -8.91 9.50
CA GLU A 41 -3.47 -9.22 10.41
C GLU A 41 -4.70 -8.33 10.14
N LEU A 42 -4.48 -7.04 9.88
CA LEU A 42 -5.55 -6.09 9.57
C LEU A 42 -6.29 -6.47 8.27
N PHE A 43 -5.55 -6.89 7.22
CA PHE A 43 -6.16 -7.39 5.99
C PHE A 43 -7.01 -8.63 6.23
N GLN A 44 -6.51 -9.58 7.02
CA GLN A 44 -7.27 -10.79 7.35
C GLN A 44 -8.57 -10.45 8.10
N ARG A 45 -8.52 -9.52 9.05
CA ARG A 45 -9.73 -9.07 9.78
C ARG A 45 -10.75 -8.43 8.83
N LEU A 46 -10.31 -7.54 7.94
CA LEU A 46 -11.17 -6.94 6.91
C LEU A 46 -11.82 -8.02 6.06
N ARG A 47 -11.03 -8.98 5.55
CA ARG A 47 -11.54 -10.08 4.74
C ARG A 47 -12.59 -10.92 5.48
N VAL A 48 -12.30 -11.31 6.73
CA VAL A 48 -13.25 -12.06 7.56
C VAL A 48 -14.54 -11.28 7.75
N ASN A 49 -14.47 -9.98 8.02
CA ASN A 49 -15.66 -9.14 8.19
C ASN A 49 -16.48 -9.03 6.89
N LEU A 50 -15.84 -8.76 5.76
CA LEU A 50 -16.52 -8.64 4.46
C LEU A 50 -17.16 -9.97 4.04
N VAL A 51 -16.44 -11.08 4.19
CA VAL A 51 -16.94 -12.42 3.82
C VAL A 51 -18.09 -12.83 4.74
N ASN A 52 -17.94 -12.66 6.05
CA ASN A 52 -18.95 -13.12 7.01
C ASN A 52 -20.23 -12.27 7.00
N HIS A 53 -20.11 -10.96 6.81
CA HIS A 53 -21.27 -10.06 6.91
C HIS A 53 -21.87 -9.67 5.57
N LEU A 54 -21.06 -9.58 4.51
CA LEU A 54 -21.51 -9.15 3.19
C LEU A 54 -21.40 -10.25 2.12
N GLY A 55 -20.71 -11.37 2.41
CA GLY A 55 -20.42 -12.39 1.40
C GLY A 55 -19.47 -11.91 0.31
N LEU A 56 -18.74 -10.82 0.56
CA LEU A 56 -17.85 -10.17 -0.40
C LEU A 56 -16.40 -10.44 -0.05
N GLU A 57 -15.56 -10.57 -1.09
CA GLU A 57 -14.11 -10.55 -0.92
C GLU A 57 -13.60 -9.10 -0.97
N PRO A 58 -12.43 -8.80 -0.36
CA PRO A 58 -11.82 -7.48 -0.42
C PRO A 58 -11.58 -7.05 -1.87
N GLY A 59 -11.79 -5.78 -2.18
CA GLY A 59 -11.59 -5.20 -3.50
C GLY A 59 -10.12 -5.22 -3.95
N PRO A 60 -9.87 -4.96 -5.25
CA PRO A 60 -8.56 -5.11 -5.87
C PRO A 60 -7.47 -4.26 -5.19
N MET A 61 -7.80 -3.05 -4.75
CA MET A 61 -6.86 -2.16 -4.07
C MET A 61 -6.32 -2.78 -2.76
N ALA A 62 -7.18 -3.40 -1.95
CA ALA A 62 -6.77 -4.04 -0.71
C ALA A 62 -5.95 -5.31 -0.97
N GLN A 63 -6.33 -6.09 -2.00
CA GLN A 63 -5.61 -7.29 -2.41
C GLN A 63 -4.21 -6.97 -2.95
N GLU A 64 -4.07 -5.93 -3.79
CA GLU A 64 -2.78 -5.47 -4.32
C GLU A 64 -1.86 -4.98 -3.20
N LEU A 65 -2.40 -4.23 -2.24
CA LEU A 65 -1.65 -3.79 -1.07
C LEU A 65 -1.16 -4.98 -0.23
N HIS A 66 -2.04 -5.96 0.03
CA HIS A 66 -1.67 -7.18 0.74
C HIS A 66 -0.53 -7.92 0.02
N ARG A 67 -0.62 -8.07 -1.30
CA ARG A 67 0.43 -8.69 -2.12
C ARG A 67 1.75 -7.91 -2.06
N SER A 68 1.70 -6.58 -2.16
CA SER A 68 2.87 -5.70 -2.06
C SER A 68 3.59 -5.87 -0.71
N ILE A 69 2.81 -5.95 0.37
CA ILE A 69 3.33 -6.17 1.73
C ILE A 69 3.96 -7.56 1.85
N LEU A 70 3.36 -8.59 1.24
CA LEU A 70 3.93 -9.95 1.20
C LEU A 70 5.26 -10.00 0.45
N ASN A 71 5.39 -9.24 -0.64
CA ASN A 71 6.60 -9.16 -1.45
C ASN A 71 7.67 -8.21 -0.89
N ALA A 72 7.39 -7.51 0.22
CA ALA A 72 8.23 -6.43 0.75
C ALA A 72 8.52 -5.33 -0.30
N GLU A 73 7.55 -5.02 -1.17
CA GLU A 73 7.70 -3.99 -2.18
C GLU A 73 7.77 -2.60 -1.55
N SER A 74 8.54 -1.71 -2.18
CA SER A 74 8.61 -0.31 -1.79
C SER A 74 7.33 0.40 -2.22
N ILE A 75 6.43 0.65 -1.27
CA ILE A 75 5.19 1.40 -1.51
C ILE A 75 5.48 2.88 -1.20
N ASP A 76 5.02 3.81 -2.04
CA ASP A 76 5.18 5.24 -1.78
C ASP A 76 4.29 5.73 -0.62
N ALA A 77 3.94 7.01 -0.51
CA ALA A 77 2.97 7.52 0.48
C ALA A 77 1.52 7.62 -0.07
N GLN A 78 1.29 7.38 -1.37
CA GLN A 78 0.01 7.56 -2.07
C GLN A 78 -0.73 6.25 -2.39
N GLY A 79 -0.04 5.22 -2.82
CA GLY A 79 -0.53 3.83 -2.88
C GLY A 79 0.20 3.04 -3.95
N ASN A 80 1.07 3.72 -4.67
CA ASN A 80 1.69 3.21 -5.85
C ASN A 80 2.87 2.35 -5.41
N LEU A 81 2.93 1.17 -6.00
CA LEU A 81 4.16 0.42 -6.14
C LEU A 81 5.21 1.39 -6.69
N ARG A 82 6.23 1.74 -5.91
CA ARG A 82 7.40 2.39 -6.49
C ARG A 82 7.99 1.33 -7.40
N ARG A 83 7.71 1.44 -8.70
CA ARG A 83 8.45 0.70 -9.71
C ARG A 83 9.92 0.95 -9.40
N PRO A 84 10.72 -0.09 -9.11
CA PRO A 84 12.15 0.10 -8.96
C PRO A 84 12.61 0.78 -10.24
N THR A 85 13.17 1.97 -10.10
CA THR A 85 13.71 2.82 -11.16
C THR A 85 14.53 1.97 -12.13
N GLY A 86 13.88 1.58 -13.22
CA GLY A 86 14.50 1.07 -14.44
C GLY A 86 14.74 2.19 -15.45
N ASP A 87 14.61 3.45 -15.04
CA ASP A 87 14.97 4.66 -15.80
C ASP A 87 16.48 4.87 -15.84
N ILE A 88 17.22 3.84 -16.30
CA ILE A 88 18.58 4.04 -16.79
C ILE A 88 18.53 4.00 -18.32
N VAL A 89 18.66 5.20 -18.88
CA VAL A 89 19.13 5.47 -20.25
C VAL A 89 18.13 5.22 -21.38
N ARG A 90 17.32 6.26 -21.63
CA ARG A 90 17.30 6.83 -22.99
C ARG A 90 17.22 8.35 -22.92
N MET A 91 18.30 8.95 -22.41
CA MET A 91 18.56 10.37 -22.67
C MET A 91 18.80 10.54 -24.16
N SER A 92 17.96 11.34 -24.77
CA SER A 92 18.23 12.02 -26.02
C SER A 92 19.49 12.88 -25.89
N SER A 93 20.48 12.67 -26.76
CA SER A 93 21.49 13.64 -27.16
C SER A 93 21.70 13.38 -28.66
N SER A 94 21.09 14.10 -29.60
CA SER A 94 21.21 15.53 -29.88
C SER A 94 22.67 16.03 -29.81
N GLY A 95 23.32 16.09 -30.98
CA GLY A 95 24.30 17.14 -31.30
C GLY A 95 25.78 16.75 -31.43
N ALA A 96 26.32 17.06 -32.62
CA ALA A 96 27.66 17.58 -32.92
C ALA A 96 28.78 16.65 -33.49
N VAL A 97 28.96 16.78 -34.81
CA VAL A 97 30.20 17.12 -35.56
C VAL A 97 31.55 16.52 -35.11
N ARG A 98 32.18 15.75 -36.02
CA ARG A 98 33.63 15.69 -36.36
C ARG A 98 33.75 15.05 -37.74
N VAL A 99 33.92 15.82 -38.82
CA VAL A 99 35.20 16.12 -39.50
C VAL A 99 36.22 14.98 -39.42
N TYR A 100 36.33 14.21 -40.50
CA TYR A 100 37.57 13.79 -41.15
C TYR A 100 37.32 13.72 -42.66
#